data_AF-A0A812URZ9-F1
#
_entry.id   AF-A0A812URZ9-F1
#
_cell.length_a   1.000
_cell.length_b   1.000
_cell.length_c   1.000
_cell.angle_alpha   90.00
_cell.angle_beta   90.00
_cell.angle_gamma   90.00
#
_symmetry.space_group_name_H-M   'P 1'
#
loop_
_entity.id
_entity.type
_entity.pdbx_description
1 polymer ?
#
loop_
_entity_poly.entity_id
_entity_poly.type
_entity_poly.pdbx_seq_one_letter_code
_entity_poly.pdbx_strand_id
1 'polypeptide(L)'
;YTHGGPKGHHSEWDSKIFNYLKYEVLRFLLSNVKWWLEEYKFDGFRFDGITSMLYHSHGIGKGYTGGYHEYFGPDADIDSHIYLMLSNDLIHTVVPSAVTVAEDVSGMPTIGLPVEYGGFGFDYRLAMAIPDMFIKLLKEVGDDGWDMGHICYTLTNRRHLEKVVAYAESHDQAIVGDKTIAFWLMDAAMYTDMSIFQNPHHTMAVDRGLALHKMIRLLVQGLGGEGYLNFMGNEFGHPEWVDFPRPENGWSHHHCRRRFDLPEDDLLRYKFFQNFDELMNALENRFQFLSSGHQYVTLKHSEDKLIVFERGDLLFIFNFHPCNSYDGYQLGCCWNEPMRTVLDTDEGRFGGHQRLEYGHANPFPPMHGMHSRNHSVKLYVPSRTAQVLVRDSLVQGGVKIYVDASFLEANCLDSPAGMQIALQVWKDGKEETMDFAFNSEGCVELALDFAATFQVLRADGEELPCKASKDGFYRVYFPGDYAVAGLGYIKNGK
;
A
#
# COMPACT_ATOMS: atom_id res chain seq x y z
N TYR A 1 -29.80 9.08 24.11
CA TYR A 1 -29.04 8.94 22.86
C TYR A 1 -29.51 7.81 21.96
N THR A 2 -30.01 6.69 22.49
CA THR A 2 -30.29 5.47 21.71
C THR A 2 -31.77 5.26 21.42
N HIS A 3 -32.09 4.30 20.56
CA HIS A 3 -33.47 3.78 20.44
C HIS A 3 -33.87 3.01 21.72
N GLY A 4 -35.18 2.86 21.93
CA GLY A 4 -35.73 2.01 22.99
C GLY A 4 -35.99 0.58 22.50
N GLY A 5 -36.06 -0.36 23.44
CA GLY A 5 -36.37 -1.77 23.14
C GLY A 5 -35.29 -2.45 22.26
N PRO A 6 -35.67 -3.51 21.53
CA PRO A 6 -34.75 -4.28 20.69
C PRO A 6 -34.04 -3.46 19.60
N LYS A 7 -34.73 -2.45 19.01
CA LYS A 7 -34.13 -1.56 17.99
C LYS A 7 -32.93 -0.77 18.53
N GLY A 8 -32.82 -0.59 19.84
CA GLY A 8 -31.70 0.11 20.48
C GLY A 8 -30.50 -0.77 20.81
N HIS A 9 -30.48 -2.04 20.39
CA HIS A 9 -29.46 -3.00 20.79
C HIS A 9 -28.95 -3.82 19.60
N HIS A 10 -27.62 -3.87 19.44
CA HIS A 10 -26.94 -4.67 18.44
C HIS A 10 -26.55 -6.02 19.03
N SER A 11 -27.21 -7.11 18.61
CA SER A 11 -27.10 -8.42 19.25
C SER A 11 -25.71 -9.05 19.19
N GLU A 12 -25.00 -8.89 18.07
CA GLU A 12 -23.65 -9.49 17.89
C GLU A 12 -22.55 -8.69 18.60
N TRP A 13 -22.78 -7.41 18.90
CA TRP A 13 -21.75 -6.51 19.46
C TRP A 13 -22.00 -6.15 20.92
N ASP A 14 -23.07 -6.69 21.54
CA ASP A 14 -23.56 -6.32 22.86
C ASP A 14 -23.59 -4.79 23.09
N SER A 15 -24.01 -4.05 22.05
CA SER A 15 -23.85 -2.60 21.98
C SER A 15 -25.19 -1.88 21.85
N LYS A 16 -25.19 -0.56 22.08
CA LYS A 16 -26.38 0.28 21.89
C LYS A 16 -26.36 0.97 20.53
N ILE A 17 -27.54 1.16 19.95
CA ILE A 17 -27.72 1.79 18.64
C ILE A 17 -28.27 3.22 18.82
N PHE A 18 -27.58 4.19 18.24
CA PHE A 18 -27.99 5.60 18.27
C PHE A 18 -29.35 5.80 17.61
N ASN A 19 -30.11 6.78 18.10
CA ASN A 19 -31.35 7.22 17.46
C ASN A 19 -31.10 8.50 16.68
N TYR A 20 -30.78 8.37 15.39
CA TYR A 20 -30.41 9.47 14.50
C TYR A 20 -31.56 10.48 14.26
N LEU A 21 -32.82 10.14 14.59
CA LEU A 21 -33.96 11.08 14.53
C LEU A 21 -33.91 12.15 15.63
N LYS A 22 -33.20 11.92 16.72
CA LYS A 22 -33.18 12.87 17.84
C LYS A 22 -32.20 14.00 17.53
N TYR A 23 -32.71 15.23 17.52
CA TYR A 23 -31.89 16.41 17.26
C TYR A 23 -30.64 16.51 18.14
N GLU A 24 -30.76 16.21 19.44
CA GLU A 24 -29.60 16.24 20.35
C GLU A 24 -28.59 15.12 20.10
N VAL A 25 -28.99 14.02 19.46
CA VAL A 25 -28.06 12.97 19.00
C VAL A 25 -27.30 13.47 17.78
N LEU A 26 -27.99 14.08 16.80
CA LEU A 26 -27.34 14.71 15.66
C LEU A 26 -26.37 15.81 16.11
N ARG A 27 -26.79 16.70 17.02
CA ARG A 27 -25.93 17.74 17.59
C ARG A 27 -24.68 17.12 18.22
N PHE A 28 -24.84 16.08 19.04
CA PHE A 28 -23.73 15.41 19.71
C PHE A 28 -22.73 14.82 18.70
N LEU A 29 -23.21 14.04 17.74
CA LEU A 29 -22.35 13.34 16.78
C LEU A 29 -21.68 14.30 15.78
N LEU A 30 -22.42 15.27 15.23
CA LEU A 30 -21.85 16.28 14.33
C LEU A 30 -20.85 17.19 15.05
N SER A 31 -21.13 17.56 16.31
CA SER A 31 -20.16 18.29 17.13
C SER A 31 -18.93 17.46 17.45
N ASN A 32 -19.07 16.13 17.62
CA ASN A 32 -17.93 15.24 17.85
C ASN A 32 -17.01 15.16 16.63
N VAL A 33 -17.58 15.03 15.43
CA VAL A 33 -16.81 15.08 14.17
C VAL A 33 -16.03 16.39 14.07
N LYS A 34 -16.72 17.53 14.27
CA LYS A 34 -16.08 18.85 14.24
C LYS A 34 -15.00 19.02 15.32
N TRP A 35 -15.24 18.52 16.54
CA TRP A 35 -14.31 18.60 17.66
C TRP A 35 -12.96 17.93 17.34
N TRP A 36 -12.99 16.74 16.75
CA TRP A 36 -11.75 16.05 16.35
C TRP A 36 -10.97 16.80 15.25
N LEU A 37 -11.67 17.42 14.30
CA LEU A 37 -11.04 18.27 13.27
C LEU A 37 -10.41 19.54 13.88
N GLU A 38 -11.13 20.25 14.76
CA GLU A 38 -10.68 21.55 15.25
C GLU A 38 -9.65 21.46 16.38
N GLU A 39 -9.83 20.54 17.34
CA GLU A 39 -8.99 20.49 18.54
C GLU A 39 -7.77 19.60 18.35
N TYR A 40 -7.95 18.47 17.67
CA TYR A 40 -6.89 17.47 17.46
C TYR A 40 -6.28 17.54 16.07
N LYS A 41 -6.82 18.37 15.17
CA LYS A 41 -6.29 18.60 13.83
C LYS A 41 -6.16 17.32 13.00
N PHE A 42 -7.10 16.37 13.18
CA PHE A 42 -7.18 15.22 12.29
C PHE A 42 -7.50 15.67 10.85
N ASP A 43 -6.83 15.06 9.87
CA ASP A 43 -7.04 15.34 8.45
C ASP A 43 -8.21 14.56 7.84
N GLY A 44 -9.05 13.94 8.66
CA GLY A 44 -10.15 13.10 8.18
C GLY A 44 -10.53 11.98 9.13
N PHE A 45 -11.36 11.07 8.64
CA PHE A 45 -11.94 9.98 9.42
C PHE A 45 -12.13 8.71 8.61
N ARG A 46 -11.95 7.57 9.26
CA ARG A 46 -12.59 6.32 8.85
C ARG A 46 -13.84 6.15 9.71
N PHE A 47 -14.99 5.95 9.08
CA PHE A 47 -16.23 5.61 9.77
C PHE A 47 -16.37 4.09 9.78
N ASP A 48 -16.33 3.52 10.98
CA ASP A 48 -16.37 2.08 11.20
C ASP A 48 -17.80 1.55 11.27
N GLY A 49 -18.01 0.31 10.85
CA GLY A 49 -19.30 -0.35 10.94
C GLY A 49 -20.41 0.29 10.10
N ILE A 50 -20.09 0.93 8.97
CA ILE A 50 -21.08 1.61 8.12
C ILE A 50 -22.18 0.65 7.66
N THR A 51 -21.83 -0.60 7.32
CA THR A 51 -22.84 -1.64 6.99
C THR A 51 -23.88 -1.81 8.10
N SER A 52 -23.46 -1.77 9.37
CA SER A 52 -24.37 -1.88 10.52
C SER A 52 -25.30 -0.66 10.62
N MET A 53 -24.80 0.51 10.22
CA MET A 53 -25.61 1.72 10.17
C MET A 53 -26.61 1.73 9.01
N LEU A 54 -26.19 1.30 7.81
CA LEU A 54 -26.99 1.43 6.58
C LEU A 54 -28.26 0.59 6.57
N TYR A 55 -28.31 -0.50 7.35
CA TYR A 55 -29.41 -1.46 7.35
C TYR A 55 -29.91 -1.76 8.76
N HIS A 56 -31.22 -1.90 8.92
CA HIS A 56 -31.86 -2.33 10.17
C HIS A 56 -31.47 -3.77 10.56
N SER A 57 -31.15 -4.63 9.59
CA SER A 57 -30.56 -5.95 9.82
C SER A 57 -29.08 -5.91 10.23
N HIS A 58 -28.45 -4.74 10.14
CA HIS A 58 -27.02 -4.53 10.35
C HIS A 58 -26.12 -5.35 9.40
N GLY A 59 -26.68 -5.89 8.31
CA GLY A 59 -26.00 -6.84 7.42
C GLY A 59 -25.82 -8.24 8.00
N ILE A 60 -26.33 -8.52 9.20
CA ILE A 60 -26.17 -9.82 9.87
C ILE A 60 -26.95 -10.88 9.10
N GLY A 61 -26.24 -11.96 8.70
CA GLY A 61 -26.82 -13.06 7.93
C GLY A 61 -27.30 -12.65 6.52
N LYS A 62 -26.84 -11.51 6.01
CA LYS A 62 -27.15 -11.02 4.66
C LYS A 62 -25.97 -11.27 3.73
N GLY A 63 -26.28 -11.71 2.51
CA GLY A 63 -25.36 -11.69 1.38
C GLY A 63 -25.74 -10.54 0.44
N TYR A 64 -24.76 -9.88 -0.14
CA TYR A 64 -24.95 -8.84 -1.14
C TYR A 64 -24.45 -9.35 -2.49
N THR A 65 -25.38 -9.62 -3.40
CA THR A 65 -25.09 -10.14 -4.74
C THR A 65 -24.83 -9.03 -5.76
N GLY A 66 -25.08 -7.77 -5.35
CA GLY A 66 -25.05 -6.60 -6.21
C GLY A 66 -26.42 -6.25 -6.80
N GLY A 67 -27.49 -6.98 -6.42
CA GLY A 67 -28.86 -6.67 -6.82
C GLY A 67 -29.36 -5.43 -6.09
N TYR A 68 -29.80 -4.40 -6.81
CA TYR A 68 -30.07 -3.08 -6.20
C TYR A 68 -31.23 -3.09 -5.18
N HIS A 69 -32.10 -4.08 -5.24
CA HIS A 69 -33.15 -4.31 -4.25
C HIS A 69 -32.64 -4.69 -2.85
N GLU A 70 -31.40 -5.21 -2.75
CA GLU A 70 -30.73 -5.54 -1.49
C GLU A 70 -30.27 -4.27 -0.76
N TYR A 71 -29.98 -3.20 -1.51
CA TYR A 71 -29.49 -1.92 -1.01
C TYR A 71 -30.62 -0.92 -0.71
N PHE A 72 -31.65 -0.88 -1.57
CA PHE A 72 -32.70 0.13 -1.56
C PHE A 72 -34.07 -0.45 -1.25
N GLY A 73 -34.24 -1.02 -0.04
CA GLY A 73 -35.46 -1.67 0.40
C GLY A 73 -35.91 -1.25 1.81
N PRO A 74 -36.94 -1.92 2.36
CA PRO A 74 -37.43 -1.65 3.72
C PRO A 74 -36.40 -1.89 4.83
N ASP A 75 -35.31 -2.58 4.51
CA ASP A 75 -34.20 -2.82 5.45
C ASP A 75 -33.22 -1.64 5.52
N ALA A 76 -33.25 -0.70 4.56
CA ALA A 76 -32.38 0.47 4.57
C ALA A 76 -32.78 1.44 5.69
N ASP A 77 -31.81 1.87 6.51
CA ASP A 77 -32.02 2.84 7.58
C ASP A 77 -31.81 4.27 7.07
N ILE A 78 -32.89 4.91 6.64
CA ILE A 78 -32.84 6.28 6.09
C ILE A 78 -32.34 7.30 7.11
N ASP A 79 -32.57 7.08 8.41
CA ASP A 79 -32.17 8.03 9.45
C ASP A 79 -30.64 8.06 9.58
N SER A 80 -29.99 6.90 9.46
CA SER A 80 -28.54 6.81 9.45
C SER A 80 -27.95 7.37 8.15
N HIS A 81 -28.60 7.15 7.00
CA HIS A 81 -28.16 7.70 5.71
C HIS A 81 -28.06 9.23 5.77
N ILE A 82 -29.10 9.88 6.30
CA ILE A 82 -29.14 11.34 6.47
C ILE A 82 -28.03 11.82 7.41
N TYR A 83 -27.79 11.13 8.53
CA TYR A 83 -26.70 11.47 9.43
C TYR A 83 -25.33 11.41 8.74
N LEU A 84 -25.08 10.37 7.94
CA LEU A 84 -23.83 10.21 7.20
C LEU A 84 -23.65 11.33 6.16
N MET A 85 -24.71 11.66 5.41
CA MET A 85 -24.69 12.78 4.45
C MET A 85 -24.38 14.11 5.15
N LEU A 86 -25.04 14.40 6.28
CA LEU A 86 -24.79 15.61 7.07
C LEU A 86 -23.37 15.65 7.65
N SER A 87 -22.84 14.49 8.06
CA SER A 87 -21.50 14.39 8.62
C SER A 87 -20.44 14.68 7.56
N ASN A 88 -20.56 14.06 6.38
CA ASN A 88 -19.63 14.30 5.28
C ASN A 88 -19.72 15.73 4.75
N ASP A 89 -20.92 16.30 4.61
CA ASP A 89 -21.08 17.71 4.23
C ASP A 89 -20.41 18.66 5.23
N LEU A 90 -20.59 18.41 6.53
CA LEU A 90 -19.93 19.18 7.59
C LEU A 90 -18.40 19.04 7.56
N ILE A 91 -17.87 17.82 7.40
CA ILE A 91 -16.42 17.56 7.38
C ILE A 91 -15.77 18.37 6.27
N HIS A 92 -16.28 18.26 5.04
CA HIS A 92 -15.73 18.97 3.88
C HIS A 92 -16.01 20.48 3.91
N THR A 93 -17.02 20.93 4.66
CA THR A 93 -17.24 22.36 4.91
C THR A 93 -16.20 22.94 5.88
N VAL A 94 -15.84 22.19 6.93
CA VAL A 94 -14.88 22.65 7.95
C VAL A 94 -13.45 22.52 7.45
N VAL A 95 -13.11 21.38 6.82
CA VAL A 95 -11.80 21.11 6.23
C VAL A 95 -12.02 20.52 4.82
N PRO A 96 -12.00 21.36 3.76
CA PRO A 96 -12.25 20.90 2.39
C PRO A 96 -11.29 19.83 1.86
N SER A 97 -10.10 19.71 2.45
CA SER A 97 -9.10 18.69 2.10
C SER A 97 -9.19 17.43 2.96
N ALA A 98 -10.13 17.36 3.91
CA ALA A 98 -10.26 16.19 4.77
C ALA A 98 -10.66 14.95 3.96
N VAL A 99 -10.19 13.79 4.40
CA VAL A 99 -10.51 12.51 3.75
C VAL A 99 -11.41 11.67 4.62
N THR A 100 -12.50 11.18 4.04
CA THR A 100 -13.49 10.32 4.70
C THR A 100 -13.54 8.94 4.07
N VAL A 101 -13.41 7.89 4.89
CA VAL A 101 -13.35 6.49 4.44
C VAL A 101 -14.48 5.68 5.08
N ALA A 102 -15.30 5.02 4.27
CA ALA A 102 -16.36 4.13 4.74
C ALA A 102 -15.88 2.67 4.88
N GLU A 103 -16.04 2.09 6.07
CA GLU A 103 -15.96 0.65 6.31
C GLU A 103 -17.33 0.00 6.04
N ASP A 104 -17.60 -0.24 4.76
CA ASP A 104 -18.83 -0.87 4.28
C ASP A 104 -18.52 -2.18 3.54
N VAL A 105 -18.98 -3.33 4.06
CA VAL A 105 -18.83 -4.63 3.40
C VAL A 105 -19.91 -4.86 2.35
N SER A 106 -21.05 -4.14 2.41
CA SER A 106 -22.20 -4.41 1.55
C SER A 106 -21.98 -4.04 0.08
N GLY A 107 -21.17 -3.02 -0.18
CA GLY A 107 -21.02 -2.49 -1.54
C GLY A 107 -22.07 -1.46 -1.90
N MET A 108 -22.60 -0.72 -0.91
CA MET A 108 -23.69 0.25 -1.09
C MET A 108 -23.38 1.21 -2.26
N PRO A 109 -24.20 1.25 -3.32
CA PRO A 109 -24.01 2.18 -4.41
C PRO A 109 -24.05 3.63 -3.94
N THR A 110 -23.31 4.52 -4.60
CA THR A 110 -23.27 5.97 -4.35
C THR A 110 -22.66 6.38 -3.01
N ILE A 111 -22.07 5.43 -2.26
CA ILE A 111 -21.40 5.73 -0.99
C ILE A 111 -20.24 6.71 -1.19
N GLY A 112 -19.49 6.52 -2.28
CA GLY A 112 -18.35 7.37 -2.64
C GLY A 112 -18.68 8.58 -3.53
N LEU A 113 -19.96 8.93 -3.68
CA LEU A 113 -20.39 10.07 -4.50
C LEU A 113 -20.74 11.30 -3.64
N PRO A 114 -20.55 12.53 -4.14
CA PRO A 114 -20.93 13.76 -3.44
C PRO A 114 -22.40 13.80 -3.00
N VAL A 115 -22.64 14.43 -1.85
CA VAL A 115 -23.98 14.62 -1.27
C VAL A 115 -24.92 15.39 -2.22
N GLU A 116 -24.39 16.36 -2.97
CA GLU A 116 -25.14 17.15 -3.97
C GLU A 116 -25.74 16.30 -5.10
N TYR A 117 -25.17 15.12 -5.40
CA TYR A 117 -25.69 14.17 -6.39
C TYR A 117 -26.55 13.07 -5.76
N GLY A 118 -26.86 13.17 -4.46
CA GLY A 118 -27.59 12.14 -3.72
C GLY A 118 -26.72 10.96 -3.28
N GLY A 119 -25.40 11.14 -3.23
CA GLY A 119 -24.49 10.20 -2.59
C GLY A 119 -24.34 10.45 -1.09
N PHE A 120 -23.49 9.65 -0.43
CA PHE A 120 -23.22 9.77 1.01
C PHE A 120 -22.09 10.76 1.33
N GLY A 121 -21.29 11.14 0.33
CA GLY A 121 -20.21 12.10 0.47
C GLY A 121 -18.89 11.54 0.99
N PHE A 122 -18.72 10.21 1.05
CA PHE A 122 -17.41 9.63 1.40
C PHE A 122 -16.44 9.79 0.23
N ASP A 123 -15.16 9.97 0.54
CA ASP A 123 -14.11 10.01 -0.48
C ASP A 123 -13.71 8.61 -0.94
N TYR A 124 -13.66 7.67 -0.01
CA TYR A 124 -13.25 6.30 -0.26
C TYR A 124 -14.15 5.29 0.48
N ARG A 125 -14.16 4.06 -0.03
CA ARG A 125 -14.58 2.88 0.72
C ARG A 125 -13.45 1.86 0.83
N LEU A 126 -13.50 0.99 1.83
CA LEU A 126 -12.58 -0.13 1.94
C LEU A 126 -12.91 -1.25 0.94
N ALA A 127 -11.90 -1.80 0.26
CA ALA A 127 -12.03 -2.94 -0.65
C ALA A 127 -11.96 -4.28 0.11
N MET A 128 -12.95 -4.53 0.97
CA MET A 128 -12.93 -5.60 1.98
C MET A 128 -12.92 -7.03 1.41
N ALA A 129 -13.32 -7.23 0.15
CA ALA A 129 -13.30 -8.54 -0.50
C ALA A 129 -11.88 -9.04 -0.87
N ILE A 130 -10.90 -8.13 -0.95
CA ILE A 130 -9.53 -8.46 -1.37
C ILE A 130 -8.83 -9.37 -0.35
N PRO A 131 -8.79 -9.03 0.96
CA PRO A 131 -8.23 -9.91 1.97
C PRO A 131 -8.91 -11.29 2.04
N ASP A 132 -10.24 -11.33 1.99
CA ASP A 132 -11.00 -12.59 2.05
C ASP A 132 -10.62 -13.54 0.91
N MET A 133 -10.42 -13.00 -0.29
CA MET A 133 -9.94 -13.78 -1.43
C MET A 133 -8.56 -14.38 -1.15
N PHE A 134 -7.59 -13.59 -0.69
CA PHE A 134 -6.24 -14.11 -0.44
C PHE A 134 -6.20 -15.12 0.70
N ILE A 135 -6.97 -14.92 1.78
CA ILE A 135 -7.10 -15.90 2.85
C ILE A 135 -7.69 -17.20 2.32
N LYS A 136 -8.78 -17.13 1.54
CA LYS A 136 -9.38 -18.33 0.94
C LYS A 136 -8.38 -19.06 0.06
N LEU A 137 -7.65 -18.34 -0.78
CA LEU A 137 -6.61 -18.91 -1.62
C LEU A 137 -5.53 -19.60 -0.77
N LEU A 138 -4.99 -18.93 0.26
CA LEU A 138 -3.92 -19.47 1.09
C LEU A 138 -4.36 -20.65 1.98
N LYS A 139 -5.63 -20.65 2.42
CA LYS A 139 -6.18 -21.66 3.33
C LYS A 139 -6.72 -22.89 2.61
N GLU A 140 -7.36 -22.71 1.46
CA GLU A 140 -8.16 -23.75 0.81
C GLU A 140 -7.60 -24.19 -0.54
N VAL A 141 -6.72 -23.41 -1.17
CA VAL A 141 -6.28 -23.62 -2.56
C VAL A 141 -4.75 -23.69 -2.66
N GLY A 142 -4.21 -24.80 -3.15
CA GLY A 142 -2.78 -24.88 -3.46
C GLY A 142 -2.38 -23.92 -4.60
N ASP A 143 -1.11 -23.51 -4.64
CA ASP A 143 -0.58 -22.52 -5.62
C ASP A 143 -0.97 -22.83 -7.08
N ASP A 144 -0.93 -24.11 -7.49
CA ASP A 144 -1.31 -24.54 -8.83
C ASP A 144 -2.79 -24.32 -9.17
N GLY A 145 -3.65 -24.24 -8.15
CA GLY A 145 -5.09 -24.03 -8.27
C GLY A 145 -5.51 -22.55 -8.29
N TRP A 146 -4.58 -21.61 -8.15
CA TRP A 146 -4.89 -20.19 -8.19
C TRP A 146 -5.35 -19.77 -9.58
N ASP A 147 -6.57 -19.23 -9.68
CA ASP A 147 -7.11 -18.71 -10.93
C ASP A 147 -6.77 -17.22 -11.08
N MET A 148 -5.93 -16.91 -12.07
CA MET A 148 -5.46 -15.55 -12.33
C MET A 148 -6.61 -14.63 -12.77
N GLY A 149 -7.62 -15.18 -13.43
CA GLY A 149 -8.82 -14.48 -13.84
C GLY A 149 -9.67 -14.00 -12.67
N HIS A 150 -9.90 -14.86 -11.68
CA HIS A 150 -10.63 -14.59 -10.45
C HIS A 150 -9.90 -13.56 -9.58
N ILE A 151 -8.58 -13.66 -9.48
CA ILE A 151 -7.76 -12.67 -8.77
C ILE A 151 -7.89 -11.30 -9.43
N CYS A 152 -7.69 -11.21 -10.75
CA CYS A 152 -7.84 -9.96 -11.49
C CYS A 152 -9.26 -9.40 -11.37
N TYR A 153 -10.28 -10.27 -11.46
CA TYR A 153 -11.67 -9.86 -11.30
C TYR A 153 -11.91 -9.24 -9.93
N THR A 154 -11.49 -9.90 -8.85
CA THR A 154 -11.72 -9.40 -7.48
C THR A 154 -11.03 -8.07 -7.23
N LEU A 155 -9.82 -7.88 -7.75
CA LEU A 155 -9.05 -6.63 -7.61
C LEU A 155 -9.62 -5.47 -8.44
N THR A 156 -10.31 -5.76 -9.54
CA THR A 156 -10.82 -4.74 -10.48
C THR A 156 -12.33 -4.56 -10.45
N ASN A 157 -13.07 -5.46 -9.79
CA ASN A 157 -14.53 -5.40 -9.67
C ASN A 157 -14.96 -4.35 -8.65
N ARG A 158 -14.87 -3.09 -9.07
CA ARG A 158 -15.26 -1.91 -8.29
C ARG A 158 -16.07 -0.94 -9.15
N ARG A 159 -16.82 -0.06 -8.49
CA ARG A 159 -17.71 0.88 -9.16
C ARG A 159 -16.89 2.02 -9.77
N HIS A 160 -17.18 2.36 -11.02
CA HIS A 160 -16.58 3.52 -11.66
C HIS A 160 -16.97 4.80 -10.91
N LEU A 161 -16.04 5.76 -10.79
CA LEU A 161 -16.15 7.03 -10.05
C LEU A 161 -16.20 6.94 -8.52
N GLU A 162 -16.23 5.73 -7.94
CA GLU A 162 -16.14 5.55 -6.48
C GLU A 162 -14.76 5.01 -6.14
N LYS A 163 -13.95 5.82 -5.45
CA LYS A 163 -12.57 5.44 -5.11
C LYS A 163 -12.56 4.39 -4.00
N VAL A 164 -11.63 3.45 -4.06
CA VAL A 164 -11.48 2.44 -3.02
C VAL A 164 -10.06 2.41 -2.45
N VAL A 165 -9.94 2.15 -1.15
CA VAL A 165 -8.67 1.84 -0.49
C VAL A 165 -8.51 0.32 -0.46
N ALA A 166 -7.47 -0.16 -1.12
CA ALA A 166 -7.13 -1.58 -1.20
C ALA A 166 -6.08 -1.96 -0.14
N TYR A 167 -6.17 -3.18 0.36
CA TYR A 167 -5.23 -3.74 1.33
C TYR A 167 -5.24 -5.25 1.22
N ALA A 168 -4.07 -5.87 1.41
CA ALA A 168 -3.90 -7.31 1.27
C ALA A 168 -4.43 -8.07 2.49
N GLU A 169 -4.25 -7.47 3.67
CA GLU A 169 -4.68 -7.98 4.96
C GLU A 169 -4.94 -6.80 5.91
N SER A 170 -5.70 -7.07 6.96
CA SER A 170 -6.29 -6.08 7.86
C SER A 170 -5.90 -6.32 9.31
N HIS A 171 -6.38 -5.43 10.17
CA HIS A 171 -6.25 -5.58 11.61
C HIS A 171 -7.03 -6.78 12.16
N ASP A 172 -8.19 -7.12 11.59
CA ASP A 172 -8.98 -8.28 12.02
C ASP A 172 -8.20 -9.59 11.86
N GLN A 173 -7.45 -9.71 10.77
CA GLN A 173 -6.67 -10.91 10.45
C GLN A 173 -5.37 -11.00 11.26
N ALA A 174 -4.94 -9.87 11.81
CA ALA A 174 -3.83 -9.81 12.74
C ALA A 174 -4.26 -10.13 14.17
N ILE A 175 -5.56 -10.14 14.50
CA ILE A 175 -6.07 -10.44 15.84
C ILE A 175 -6.20 -11.97 16.01
N VAL A 176 -6.13 -12.43 17.27
CA VAL A 176 -6.32 -13.84 17.65
C VAL A 176 -7.60 -14.42 17.00
N GLY A 177 -7.44 -15.57 16.33
CA GLY A 177 -8.54 -16.24 15.62
C GLY A 177 -8.34 -16.34 14.11
N ASP A 178 -7.41 -15.57 13.55
CA ASP A 178 -6.95 -15.72 12.17
C ASP A 178 -5.40 -15.69 12.10
N LYS A 179 -4.84 -15.71 10.88
CA LYS A 179 -3.42 -15.63 10.62
C LYS A 179 -3.12 -14.49 9.64
N THR A 180 -1.99 -13.81 9.84
CA THR A 180 -1.43 -12.89 8.85
C THR A 180 -1.03 -13.64 7.57
N ILE A 181 -0.90 -12.93 6.44
CA ILE A 181 -0.43 -13.53 5.19
C ILE A 181 0.94 -14.18 5.38
N ALA A 182 1.85 -13.53 6.10
CA ALA A 182 3.16 -14.08 6.42
C ALA A 182 3.04 -15.42 7.16
N PHE A 183 2.15 -15.50 8.15
CA PHE A 183 1.95 -16.72 8.95
C PHE A 183 1.19 -17.82 8.18
N TRP A 184 0.26 -17.47 7.28
CA TRP A 184 -0.32 -18.41 6.31
C TRP A 184 0.72 -19.02 5.37
N LEU A 185 1.71 -18.22 4.95
CA LEU A 185 2.71 -18.65 3.98
C LEU A 185 3.84 -19.49 4.58
N MET A 186 4.28 -19.17 5.80
CA MET A 186 5.50 -19.74 6.40
C MET A 186 5.23 -20.54 7.69
N ASP A 187 4.14 -20.27 8.41
CA ASP A 187 3.73 -20.95 9.63
C ASP A 187 4.91 -21.18 10.61
N ALA A 188 5.16 -22.42 11.06
CA ALA A 188 6.22 -22.74 12.00
C ALA A 188 7.64 -22.32 11.55
N ALA A 189 7.89 -22.23 10.23
CA ALA A 189 9.19 -21.84 9.70
C ALA A 189 9.56 -20.39 10.06
N MET A 190 8.59 -19.54 10.39
CA MET A 190 8.87 -18.18 10.87
C MET A 190 9.68 -18.15 12.16
N TYR A 191 9.58 -19.19 13.00
CA TYR A 191 10.28 -19.27 14.28
C TYR A 191 11.66 -19.93 14.17
N THR A 192 11.88 -20.79 13.17
CA THR A 192 13.13 -21.56 13.03
C THR A 192 14.03 -21.05 11.91
N ASP A 193 13.46 -20.54 10.82
CA ASP A 193 14.15 -20.36 9.55
C ASP A 193 14.31 -18.88 9.16
N MET A 194 13.95 -17.94 10.05
CA MET A 194 14.09 -16.50 9.76
C MET A 194 15.49 -15.95 10.04
N SER A 195 16.41 -16.74 10.62
CA SER A 195 17.82 -16.35 10.81
C SER A 195 18.66 -16.63 9.58
N ILE A 196 19.35 -15.60 9.07
CA ILE A 196 20.33 -15.69 7.98
C ILE A 196 21.60 -16.43 8.45
N PHE A 197 21.96 -16.32 9.73
CA PHE A 197 23.16 -16.98 10.26
C PHE A 197 22.95 -18.49 10.47
N GLN A 198 21.85 -18.88 11.12
CA GLN A 198 21.59 -20.29 11.42
C GLN A 198 21.13 -21.07 10.20
N ASN A 199 20.37 -20.42 9.31
CA ASN A 199 19.88 -20.99 8.07
C ASN A 199 20.31 -20.09 6.91
N PRO A 200 21.54 -20.21 6.40
CA PRO A 200 22.06 -19.32 5.35
C PRO A 200 21.30 -19.46 4.03
N HIS A 201 20.74 -20.62 3.75
CA HIS A 201 19.89 -20.86 2.59
C HIS A 201 18.40 -20.85 2.98
N HIS A 202 17.55 -20.37 2.07
CA HIS A 202 16.11 -20.41 2.29
C HIS A 202 15.61 -21.85 2.30
N THR A 203 14.77 -22.17 3.27
CA THR A 203 13.89 -23.33 3.14
C THR A 203 12.81 -23.02 2.11
N MET A 204 12.23 -24.05 1.49
CA MET A 204 11.19 -23.84 0.47
C MET A 204 9.99 -23.04 1.01
N ALA A 205 9.66 -23.17 2.29
CA ALA A 205 8.59 -22.44 2.94
C ALA A 205 8.92 -20.94 3.06
N VAL A 206 10.12 -20.60 3.54
CA VAL A 206 10.57 -19.21 3.65
C VAL A 206 10.76 -18.57 2.29
N ASP A 207 11.31 -19.29 1.30
CA ASP A 207 11.50 -18.76 -0.05
C ASP A 207 10.15 -18.44 -0.72
N ARG A 208 9.19 -19.37 -0.62
CA ARG A 208 7.81 -19.16 -1.05
C ARG A 208 7.16 -17.98 -0.31
N GLY A 209 7.34 -17.89 1.00
CA GLY A 209 6.76 -16.84 1.82
C GLY A 209 7.30 -15.46 1.50
N LEU A 210 8.62 -15.32 1.37
CA LEU A 210 9.30 -14.10 0.95
C LEU A 210 8.73 -13.62 -0.40
N ALA A 211 8.72 -14.50 -1.39
CA ALA A 211 8.24 -14.17 -2.73
C ALA A 211 6.76 -13.78 -2.76
N LEU A 212 5.87 -14.65 -2.27
CA LEU A 212 4.42 -14.44 -2.39
C LEU A 212 3.92 -13.27 -1.54
N HIS A 213 4.49 -13.01 -0.36
CA HIS A 213 4.10 -11.85 0.45
C HIS A 213 4.36 -10.53 -0.30
N LYS A 214 5.56 -10.39 -0.90
CA LYS A 214 5.91 -9.21 -1.72
C LYS A 214 5.00 -9.08 -2.93
N MET A 215 4.81 -10.18 -3.67
CA MET A 215 3.98 -10.18 -4.88
C MET A 215 2.51 -9.86 -4.60
N ILE A 216 1.91 -10.42 -3.55
CA ILE A 216 0.52 -10.16 -3.17
C ILE A 216 0.34 -8.67 -2.86
N ARG A 217 1.23 -8.10 -2.03
CA ARG A 217 1.12 -6.69 -1.63
C ARG A 217 1.30 -5.74 -2.81
N LEU A 218 2.26 -5.99 -3.69
CA LEU A 218 2.46 -5.21 -4.91
C LEU A 218 1.29 -5.34 -5.88
N LEU A 219 0.74 -6.54 -6.05
CA LEU A 219 -0.43 -6.76 -6.90
C LEU A 219 -1.65 -6.00 -6.38
N VAL A 220 -1.88 -6.04 -5.06
CA VAL A 220 -2.98 -5.31 -4.42
C VAL A 220 -2.80 -3.79 -4.56
N GLN A 221 -1.59 -3.27 -4.36
CA GLN A 221 -1.33 -1.84 -4.55
C GLN A 221 -1.48 -1.43 -6.03
N GLY A 222 -0.90 -2.18 -6.97
CA GLY A 222 -0.92 -1.83 -8.39
C GLY A 222 -2.28 -1.97 -9.07
N LEU A 223 -3.13 -2.90 -8.61
CA LEU A 223 -4.38 -3.26 -9.29
C LEU A 223 -5.65 -2.98 -8.46
N GLY A 224 -5.55 -3.00 -7.12
CA GLY A 224 -6.70 -3.15 -6.22
C GLY A 224 -7.52 -1.89 -5.94
N GLY A 225 -6.98 -0.68 -6.12
CA GLY A 225 -7.70 0.54 -5.76
C GLY A 225 -7.06 1.85 -6.20
N GLU A 226 -7.57 2.94 -5.62
CA GLU A 226 -7.09 4.33 -5.76
C GLU A 226 -6.37 4.80 -4.48
N GLY A 227 -6.23 3.93 -3.49
CA GLY A 227 -5.47 4.10 -2.26
C GLY A 227 -4.99 2.76 -1.74
N TYR A 228 -3.95 2.77 -0.91
CA TYR A 228 -3.41 1.57 -0.28
C TYR A 228 -3.40 1.71 1.23
N LEU A 229 -3.70 0.62 1.95
CA LEU A 229 -3.66 0.55 3.40
C LEU A 229 -2.80 -0.63 3.85
N ASN A 230 -2.05 -0.41 4.93
CA ASN A 230 -1.26 -1.44 5.60
C ASN A 230 -1.48 -1.32 7.12
N PHE A 231 -1.69 -2.46 7.78
CA PHE A 231 -1.78 -2.50 9.24
C PHE A 231 -0.39 -2.74 9.85
N MET A 232 -0.07 -1.99 10.91
CA MET A 232 1.26 -1.98 11.54
C MET A 232 1.82 -3.38 11.81
N GLY A 233 3.05 -3.62 11.37
CA GLY A 233 3.76 -4.89 11.46
C GLY A 233 3.64 -5.77 10.22
N ASN A 234 2.53 -5.68 9.48
CA ASN A 234 2.34 -6.52 8.29
C ASN A 234 3.29 -6.12 7.16
N GLU A 235 3.82 -4.89 7.20
CA GLU A 235 4.81 -4.41 6.23
C GLU A 235 6.09 -5.23 6.18
N PHE A 236 6.51 -5.74 7.34
CA PHE A 236 7.68 -6.59 7.47
C PHE A 236 7.32 -8.05 7.74
N GLY A 237 6.07 -8.46 7.54
CA GLY A 237 5.62 -9.83 7.81
C GLY A 237 5.75 -10.23 9.28
N HIS A 238 5.27 -9.38 10.19
CA HIS A 238 5.31 -9.63 11.64
C HIS A 238 4.76 -11.03 11.98
N PRO A 239 5.49 -11.84 12.80
CA PRO A 239 5.08 -13.18 13.16
C PRO A 239 3.93 -13.17 14.18
N GLU A 240 3.45 -14.35 14.57
CA GLU A 240 2.40 -14.51 15.60
C GLU A 240 1.09 -13.78 15.23
N TRP A 241 0.37 -13.29 16.25
CA TRP A 241 -0.88 -12.55 16.18
C TRP A 241 -0.92 -11.51 17.30
N VAL A 242 -1.92 -10.64 17.26
CA VAL A 242 -2.27 -9.68 18.32
C VAL A 242 -3.37 -10.28 19.18
N ASP A 243 -3.14 -10.35 20.49
CA ASP A 243 -4.17 -10.76 21.46
C ASP A 243 -4.18 -9.77 22.62
N PHE A 244 -5.34 -9.18 22.89
CA PHE A 244 -5.52 -8.23 23.97
C PHE A 244 -5.71 -8.95 25.31
N PRO A 245 -5.29 -8.36 26.44
CA PRO A 245 -5.53 -8.94 27.77
C PRO A 245 -7.02 -9.14 28.02
N ARG A 246 -7.42 -10.39 28.27
CA ARG A 246 -8.81 -10.78 28.55
C ARG A 246 -8.86 -11.97 29.51
N PRO A 247 -10.01 -12.25 30.17
CA PRO A 247 -10.12 -13.37 31.09
C PRO A 247 -9.66 -14.71 30.50
N GLU A 248 -9.94 -14.97 29.22
CA GLU A 248 -9.62 -16.26 28.56
C GLU A 248 -8.12 -16.50 28.37
N ASN A 249 -7.31 -15.44 28.29
CA ASN A 249 -5.84 -15.54 28.18
C ASN A 249 -5.10 -15.17 29.47
N GLY A 250 -5.83 -15.09 30.59
CA GLY A 250 -5.26 -14.76 31.90
C GLY A 250 -4.73 -13.33 31.99
N TRP A 251 -5.34 -12.38 31.26
CA TRP A 251 -4.89 -10.98 31.18
C TRP A 251 -3.46 -10.83 30.66
N SER A 252 -3.04 -11.72 29.75
CA SER A 252 -1.69 -11.69 29.18
C SER A 252 -1.51 -10.48 28.25
N HIS A 253 -0.39 -9.79 28.41
CA HIS A 253 0.07 -8.74 27.48
C HIS A 253 1.08 -9.27 26.46
N HIS A 254 1.38 -10.57 26.46
CA HIS A 254 2.50 -11.14 25.71
C HIS A 254 2.40 -10.90 24.19
N HIS A 255 1.18 -10.97 23.63
CA HIS A 255 0.90 -10.74 22.22
C HIS A 255 0.27 -9.37 21.94
N CYS A 256 0.04 -8.54 22.97
CA CYS A 256 -0.47 -7.18 22.83
C CYS A 256 0.69 -6.19 22.57
N ARG A 257 1.54 -6.49 21.59
CA ARG A 257 2.75 -5.73 21.26
C ARG A 257 3.13 -5.86 19.79
N ARG A 258 4.05 -5.00 19.35
CA ARG A 258 4.73 -5.11 18.05
C ARG A 258 6.23 -5.27 18.24
N ARG A 259 6.84 -6.16 17.46
CA ARG A 259 8.28 -6.43 17.46
C ARG A 259 8.97 -5.71 16.31
N PHE A 260 9.05 -4.39 16.46
CA PHE A 260 9.75 -3.53 15.48
C PHE A 260 11.27 -3.74 15.48
N ASP A 261 11.80 -4.48 16.48
CA ASP A 261 13.19 -4.94 16.52
C ASP A 261 13.51 -6.02 15.48
N LEU A 262 12.51 -6.77 14.99
CA LEU A 262 12.74 -7.87 14.04
C LEU A 262 13.30 -7.43 12.68
N PRO A 263 12.76 -6.41 11.99
CA PRO A 263 13.36 -5.91 10.75
C PRO A 263 14.65 -5.13 10.97
N GLU A 264 14.97 -4.72 12.21
CA GLU A 264 16.22 -4.00 12.53
C GLU A 264 17.42 -4.94 12.72
N ASP A 265 17.17 -6.21 13.08
CA ASP A 265 18.22 -7.20 13.22
C ASP A 265 18.72 -7.69 11.86
N ASP A 266 19.95 -7.30 11.52
CA ASP A 266 20.61 -7.69 10.28
C ASP A 266 20.81 -9.20 10.11
N LEU A 267 20.69 -9.98 11.18
CA LEU A 267 20.77 -11.43 11.14
C LEU A 267 19.42 -12.09 10.84
N LEU A 268 18.33 -11.31 10.73
CA LEU A 268 16.98 -11.78 10.44
C LEU A 268 16.49 -11.39 9.05
N ARG A 269 15.57 -12.19 8.52
CA ARG A 269 14.98 -12.01 7.19
C ARG A 269 13.85 -10.97 7.13
N TYR A 270 13.34 -10.48 8.27
CA TYR A 270 12.23 -9.52 8.29
C TYR A 270 12.59 -8.20 7.58
N LYS A 271 13.87 -7.81 7.59
CA LYS A 271 14.39 -6.65 6.86
C LYS A 271 14.13 -6.71 5.35
N PHE A 272 14.06 -7.91 4.77
CA PHE A 272 13.77 -8.09 3.35
C PHE A 272 12.36 -7.66 2.97
N PHE A 273 11.38 -7.90 3.85
CA PHE A 273 10.02 -7.42 3.67
C PHE A 273 9.92 -5.91 3.84
N GLN A 274 10.59 -5.37 4.87
CA GLN A 274 10.64 -3.92 5.14
C GLN A 274 11.24 -3.15 3.96
N ASN A 275 12.42 -3.57 3.47
CA ASN A 275 13.09 -2.95 2.33
C ASN A 275 12.21 -2.95 1.07
N PHE A 276 11.46 -4.04 0.86
CA PHE A 276 10.55 -4.14 -0.26
C PHE A 276 9.36 -3.17 -0.13
N ASP A 277 8.76 -3.09 1.04
CA ASP A 277 7.65 -2.18 1.31
C ASP A 277 8.04 -0.71 1.09
N GLU A 278 9.25 -0.34 1.53
CA GLU A 278 9.81 0.99 1.30
C GLU A 278 9.94 1.31 -0.18
N LEU A 279 10.51 0.41 -0.98
CA LEU A 279 10.62 0.60 -2.43
C LEU A 279 9.24 0.63 -3.10
N MET A 280 8.32 -0.23 -2.69
CA MET A 280 6.96 -0.31 -3.22
C MET A 280 6.20 1.02 -3.02
N ASN A 281 6.30 1.63 -1.83
CA ASN A 281 5.72 2.94 -1.58
C ASN A 281 6.49 4.07 -2.28
N ALA A 282 7.81 4.00 -2.37
CA ALA A 282 8.61 4.96 -3.14
C ALA A 282 8.24 4.94 -4.64
N LEU A 283 7.91 3.76 -5.19
CA LEU A 283 7.46 3.60 -6.56
C LEU A 283 6.16 4.36 -6.80
N GLU A 284 5.17 4.23 -5.91
CA GLU A 284 3.93 5.00 -6.00
C GLU A 284 4.19 6.51 -5.83
N ASN A 285 5.04 6.91 -4.88
CA ASN A 285 5.40 8.32 -4.71
C ASN A 285 6.03 8.93 -5.97
N ARG A 286 6.82 8.15 -6.72
CA ARG A 286 7.45 8.59 -7.97
C ARG A 286 6.48 8.62 -9.15
N PHE A 287 5.70 7.56 -9.35
CA PHE A 287 4.93 7.35 -10.59
C PHE A 287 3.42 7.59 -10.44
N GLN A 288 2.93 7.78 -9.21
CA GLN A 288 1.56 8.18 -8.86
C GLN A 288 0.48 7.33 -9.56
N PHE A 289 0.71 6.01 -9.65
CA PHE A 289 -0.13 5.10 -10.42
C PHE A 289 -1.47 4.80 -9.74
N LEU A 290 -1.60 4.94 -8.41
CA LEU A 290 -2.90 4.82 -7.73
C LEU A 290 -3.89 5.89 -8.18
N SER A 291 -3.39 7.11 -8.41
CA SER A 291 -4.21 8.24 -8.88
C SER A 291 -4.51 8.23 -10.38
N SER A 292 -3.84 7.35 -11.14
CA SER A 292 -3.98 7.30 -12.60
C SER A 292 -5.33 6.74 -13.04
N GLY A 293 -5.94 7.39 -14.04
CA GLY A 293 -7.12 6.87 -14.73
C GLY A 293 -6.81 5.72 -15.70
N HIS A 294 -5.53 5.51 -16.06
CA HIS A 294 -5.13 4.42 -16.95
C HIS A 294 -4.90 3.13 -16.17
N GLN A 295 -5.74 2.12 -16.41
CA GLN A 295 -5.59 0.77 -15.89
C GLN A 295 -6.06 -0.24 -16.94
N TYR A 296 -5.20 -1.20 -17.27
CA TYR A 296 -5.53 -2.20 -18.29
C TYR A 296 -4.85 -3.54 -18.00
N VAL A 297 -5.62 -4.61 -17.75
CA VAL A 297 -5.08 -5.96 -17.61
C VAL A 297 -4.81 -6.54 -18.99
N THR A 298 -3.54 -6.72 -19.34
CA THR A 298 -3.10 -7.22 -20.65
C THR A 298 -3.14 -8.74 -20.72
N LEU A 299 -2.74 -9.42 -19.64
CA LEU A 299 -2.69 -10.88 -19.57
C LEU A 299 -3.15 -11.38 -18.20
N LYS A 300 -3.95 -12.45 -18.18
CA LYS A 300 -4.39 -13.16 -16.98
C LYS A 300 -4.45 -14.66 -17.29
N HIS A 301 -3.28 -15.29 -17.38
CA HIS A 301 -3.11 -16.63 -17.90
C HIS A 301 -3.01 -17.65 -16.76
N SER A 302 -4.09 -18.40 -16.50
CA SER A 302 -4.16 -19.33 -15.35
C SER A 302 -3.27 -20.57 -15.49
N GLU A 303 -2.90 -21.02 -16.69
CA GLU A 303 -1.99 -22.19 -16.83
C GLU A 303 -0.55 -21.77 -16.50
N ASP A 304 -0.01 -20.79 -17.23
CA ASP A 304 1.29 -20.17 -16.93
C ASP A 304 1.36 -19.38 -15.61
N LYS A 305 0.22 -19.15 -14.94
CA LYS A 305 0.11 -18.36 -13.70
C LYS A 305 0.69 -16.93 -13.85
N LEU A 306 0.45 -16.30 -15.01
CA LEU A 306 0.89 -14.95 -15.30
C LEU A 306 -0.23 -13.92 -15.15
N ILE A 307 0.07 -12.82 -14.48
CA ILE A 307 -0.76 -11.60 -14.48
C ILE A 307 0.10 -10.45 -14.99
N VAL A 308 -0.38 -9.76 -16.04
CA VAL A 308 0.29 -8.59 -16.60
C VAL A 308 -0.73 -7.48 -16.79
N PHE A 309 -0.39 -6.28 -16.34
CA PHE A 309 -1.25 -5.12 -16.49
C PHE A 309 -0.46 -3.82 -16.57
N GLU A 310 -1.11 -2.81 -17.11
CA GLU A 310 -0.62 -1.44 -17.13
C GLU A 310 -1.40 -0.64 -16.07
N ARG A 311 -0.70 0.20 -15.31
CA ARG A 311 -1.31 1.23 -14.44
C ARG A 311 -0.46 2.50 -14.52
N GLY A 312 -1.05 3.61 -14.95
CA GLY A 312 -0.29 4.82 -15.27
C GLY A 312 0.78 4.56 -16.34
N ASP A 313 2.02 4.94 -16.07
CA ASP A 313 3.16 4.75 -16.99
C ASP A 313 3.93 3.45 -16.77
N LEU A 314 3.40 2.56 -15.94
CA LEU A 314 4.08 1.35 -15.50
C LEU A 314 3.44 0.08 -16.10
N LEU A 315 4.30 -0.86 -16.48
CA LEU A 315 3.94 -2.23 -16.83
C LEU A 315 4.29 -3.15 -15.66
N PHE A 316 3.29 -3.79 -15.08
CA PHE A 316 3.47 -4.76 -14.02
C PHE A 316 3.40 -6.18 -14.58
N ILE A 317 4.38 -7.01 -14.24
CA ILE A 317 4.47 -8.42 -14.66
C ILE A 317 4.59 -9.28 -13.41
N PHE A 318 3.71 -10.25 -13.25
CA PHE A 318 3.71 -11.20 -12.14
C PHE A 318 3.75 -12.63 -12.68
N ASN A 319 4.65 -13.45 -12.13
CA ASN A 319 4.67 -14.89 -12.33
C ASN A 319 4.43 -15.61 -11.01
N PHE A 320 3.18 -16.06 -10.83
CA PHE A 320 2.73 -16.84 -9.67
C PHE A 320 2.99 -18.34 -9.83
N HIS A 321 3.59 -18.80 -10.93
CA HIS A 321 3.87 -20.21 -11.12
C HIS A 321 4.82 -20.68 -10.00
N PRO A 322 4.59 -21.86 -9.39
CA PRO A 322 5.45 -22.33 -8.30
C PRO A 322 6.86 -22.72 -8.74
N CYS A 323 6.99 -23.29 -9.95
CA CYS A 323 8.28 -23.81 -10.47
C CYS A 323 8.76 -23.24 -11.82
N ASN A 324 7.86 -22.81 -12.72
CA ASN A 324 8.23 -22.47 -14.09
C ASN A 324 8.75 -21.04 -14.20
N SER A 325 9.90 -20.91 -14.85
CA SER A 325 10.48 -19.64 -15.26
C SER A 325 10.41 -19.54 -16.78
N TYR A 326 10.09 -18.37 -17.29
CA TYR A 326 9.85 -18.16 -18.71
C TYR A 326 10.95 -17.29 -19.31
N ASP A 327 11.74 -17.85 -20.23
CA ASP A 327 12.74 -17.09 -20.97
C ASP A 327 12.15 -16.57 -22.29
N GLY A 328 12.31 -15.28 -22.51
CA GLY A 328 11.85 -14.62 -23.72
C GLY A 328 10.33 -14.60 -23.90
N TYR A 329 9.56 -14.47 -22.82
CA TYR A 329 8.11 -14.37 -22.88
C TYR A 329 7.70 -13.00 -23.45
N GLN A 330 6.82 -12.99 -24.45
CA GLN A 330 6.36 -11.77 -25.12
C GLN A 330 5.08 -11.24 -24.45
N LEU A 331 5.09 -9.98 -24.03
CA LEU A 331 4.04 -9.36 -23.22
C LEU A 331 3.58 -8.05 -23.86
N GLY A 332 2.29 -7.95 -24.16
CA GLY A 332 1.70 -6.74 -24.76
C GLY A 332 1.81 -5.50 -23.86
N CYS A 333 2.11 -4.35 -24.45
CA CYS A 333 2.15 -3.05 -23.80
C CYS A 333 1.73 -1.93 -24.78
N CYS A 334 1.40 -0.74 -24.27
CA CYS A 334 1.01 0.40 -25.12
C CYS A 334 2.18 1.20 -25.69
N TRP A 335 3.38 1.05 -25.18
CA TRP A 335 4.50 1.94 -25.50
C TRP A 335 5.41 1.36 -26.59
N ASN A 336 5.83 2.23 -27.51
CA ASN A 336 6.77 1.90 -28.59
C ASN A 336 8.18 2.42 -28.28
N GLU A 337 8.69 2.17 -27.08
CA GLU A 337 10.00 2.66 -26.66
C GLU A 337 10.70 1.67 -25.71
N PRO A 338 12.04 1.73 -25.60
CA PRO A 338 12.78 0.94 -24.63
C PRO A 338 12.23 1.14 -23.22
N MET A 339 12.19 0.04 -22.46
CA MET A 339 11.69 0.03 -21.09
C MET A 339 12.77 -0.48 -20.14
N ARG A 340 12.73 0.01 -18.90
CA ARG A 340 13.65 -0.32 -17.81
C ARG A 340 12.88 -0.87 -16.64
N THR A 341 13.46 -1.88 -16.00
CA THR A 341 12.91 -2.44 -14.77
C THR A 341 13.20 -1.49 -13.61
N VAL A 342 12.15 -1.02 -12.94
CA VAL A 342 12.24 -0.13 -11.78
C VAL A 342 12.07 -0.84 -10.45
N LEU A 343 11.39 -1.98 -10.45
CA LEU A 343 11.26 -2.82 -9.27
C LEU A 343 11.33 -4.28 -9.71
N ASP A 344 12.21 -5.06 -9.08
CA ASP A 344 12.23 -6.51 -9.20
C ASP A 344 12.19 -7.15 -7.82
N THR A 345 11.13 -7.92 -7.54
CA THR A 345 11.01 -8.65 -6.28
C THR A 345 12.12 -9.68 -6.05
N ASP A 346 12.84 -10.10 -7.09
CA ASP A 346 13.91 -11.10 -7.01
C ASP A 346 15.26 -10.52 -6.58
N GLU A 347 15.36 -9.20 -6.36
CA GLU A 347 16.61 -8.59 -5.89
C GLU A 347 17.06 -9.15 -4.52
N GLY A 348 18.38 -9.28 -4.33
CA GLY A 348 18.97 -9.81 -3.11
C GLY A 348 18.63 -9.01 -1.84
N ARG A 349 18.46 -7.68 -1.96
CA ARG A 349 18.03 -6.80 -0.84
C ARG A 349 16.61 -7.08 -0.35
N PHE A 350 15.83 -7.84 -1.12
CA PHE A 350 14.50 -8.31 -0.76
C PHE A 350 14.50 -9.82 -0.45
N GLY A 351 15.66 -10.46 -0.30
CA GLY A 351 15.76 -11.90 -0.11
C GLY A 351 15.28 -12.69 -1.33
N GLY A 352 15.43 -12.15 -2.53
CA GLY A 352 15.27 -12.92 -3.77
C GLY A 352 16.57 -13.61 -4.20
N HIS A 353 16.56 -14.21 -5.39
CA HIS A 353 17.69 -14.99 -5.92
C HIS A 353 18.68 -14.18 -6.76
N GLN A 354 18.43 -12.89 -6.95
CA GLN A 354 19.27 -11.94 -7.71
C GLN A 354 19.60 -12.46 -9.11
N ARG A 355 18.59 -12.99 -9.82
CA ARG A 355 18.77 -13.53 -11.19
C ARG A 355 18.92 -12.44 -12.24
N LEU A 356 18.48 -11.23 -11.93
CA LEU A 356 18.56 -10.04 -12.77
C LEU A 356 19.29 -8.91 -12.04
N GLU A 357 19.93 -8.02 -12.81
CA GLU A 357 20.58 -6.83 -12.27
C GLU A 357 19.56 -5.77 -11.89
N TYR A 358 19.83 -5.00 -10.83
CA TYR A 358 18.95 -3.90 -10.45
C TYR A 358 18.94 -2.80 -11.52
N GLY A 359 17.77 -2.27 -11.85
CA GLY A 359 17.65 -1.16 -12.80
C GLY A 359 17.99 -1.52 -14.26
N HIS A 360 18.04 -2.80 -14.61
CA HIS A 360 18.43 -3.24 -15.95
C HIS A 360 17.47 -2.71 -17.02
N ALA A 361 18.03 -2.23 -18.13
CA ALA A 361 17.25 -1.95 -19.34
C ALA A 361 16.80 -3.27 -19.96
N ASN A 362 15.61 -3.27 -20.56
CA ASN A 362 15.19 -4.39 -21.39
C ASN A 362 16.11 -4.45 -22.63
N PRO A 363 16.85 -5.56 -22.83
CA PRO A 363 17.78 -5.67 -23.96
C PRO A 363 17.05 -5.77 -25.32
N PHE A 364 15.75 -6.08 -25.33
CA PHE A 364 14.97 -6.21 -26.55
C PHE A 364 14.30 -4.90 -26.95
N PRO A 365 14.34 -4.51 -28.23
CA PRO A 365 13.59 -3.37 -28.71
C PRO A 365 12.08 -3.64 -28.65
N PRO A 366 11.24 -2.59 -28.64
CA PRO A 366 9.79 -2.73 -28.76
C PRO A 366 9.39 -3.57 -29.96
N MET A 367 8.48 -4.51 -29.74
CA MET A 367 8.00 -5.45 -30.75
C MET A 367 6.57 -5.12 -31.19
N HIS A 368 6.07 -5.87 -32.18
CA HIS A 368 4.70 -5.73 -32.68
C HIS A 368 3.65 -6.02 -31.60
N GLY A 369 2.43 -5.53 -31.80
CA GLY A 369 1.33 -5.66 -30.84
C GLY A 369 0.92 -7.09 -30.53
N MET A 370 0.56 -7.32 -29.27
CA MET A 370 0.07 -8.60 -28.74
C MET A 370 -0.94 -8.32 -27.61
N HIS A 371 -1.81 -9.29 -27.28
CA HIS A 371 -2.77 -9.18 -26.17
C HIS A 371 -3.68 -7.94 -26.21
N SER A 372 -4.14 -7.56 -27.42
CA SER A 372 -4.93 -6.35 -27.66
C SER A 372 -4.21 -5.03 -27.30
N ARG A 373 -2.88 -5.04 -27.31
CA ARG A 373 -2.02 -3.85 -27.21
C ARG A 373 -1.28 -3.60 -28.51
N ASN A 374 -0.84 -2.36 -28.71
CA ASN A 374 -0.20 -1.92 -29.96
C ASN A 374 1.25 -2.40 -30.09
N HIS A 375 1.91 -2.65 -28.96
CA HIS A 375 3.31 -3.06 -28.88
C HIS A 375 3.46 -4.22 -27.91
N SER A 376 4.68 -4.73 -27.78
CA SER A 376 5.02 -5.73 -26.78
C SER A 376 6.49 -5.65 -26.40
N VAL A 377 6.79 -6.19 -25.21
CA VAL A 377 8.14 -6.38 -24.68
C VAL A 377 8.43 -7.86 -24.52
N LYS A 378 9.70 -8.25 -24.69
CA LYS A 378 10.18 -9.61 -24.43
C LYS A 378 11.02 -9.59 -23.16
N LEU A 379 10.78 -10.52 -22.23
CA LEU A 379 11.44 -10.52 -20.92
C LEU A 379 11.75 -11.95 -20.42
N TYR A 380 12.72 -12.05 -19.53
CA TYR A 380 12.88 -13.22 -18.65
C TYR A 380 12.00 -13.02 -17.42
N VAL A 381 11.11 -13.98 -17.14
CA VAL A 381 10.14 -13.90 -16.04
C VAL A 381 10.32 -15.11 -15.12
N PRO A 382 11.17 -15.00 -14.08
CA PRO A 382 11.42 -16.12 -13.17
C PRO A 382 10.19 -16.53 -12.35
N SER A 383 10.16 -17.79 -11.93
CA SER A 383 9.14 -18.36 -11.04
C SER A 383 9.02 -17.57 -9.74
N ARG A 384 7.78 -17.30 -9.29
CA ARG A 384 7.44 -16.51 -8.08
C ARG A 384 8.17 -15.16 -8.02
N THR A 385 8.06 -14.38 -9.08
CA THR A 385 8.59 -13.01 -9.12
C THR A 385 7.57 -12.03 -9.69
N ALA A 386 7.72 -10.77 -9.30
CA ALA A 386 7.12 -9.64 -9.98
C ALA A 386 8.19 -8.64 -10.41
N GLN A 387 8.00 -8.08 -11.60
CA GLN A 387 8.81 -7.01 -12.17
C GLN A 387 7.89 -5.84 -12.55
N VAL A 388 8.35 -4.62 -12.33
CA VAL A 388 7.66 -3.41 -12.79
C VAL A 388 8.60 -2.65 -13.72
N LEU A 389 8.12 -2.38 -14.93
CA LEU A 389 8.86 -1.66 -15.95
C LEU A 389 8.26 -0.29 -16.20
N VAL A 390 9.12 0.65 -16.55
CA VAL A 390 8.76 1.97 -17.05
C VAL A 390 9.48 2.22 -18.36
N ARG A 391 8.94 3.13 -19.15
CA ARG A 391 9.62 3.77 -20.26
C ARG A 391 10.97 4.37 -19.87
N ASP A 392 12.06 4.06 -20.59
CA ASP A 392 13.41 4.58 -20.30
C ASP A 392 13.44 6.11 -20.26
N SER A 393 12.62 6.77 -21.10
CA SER A 393 12.52 8.23 -21.15
C SER A 393 12.10 8.88 -19.83
N LEU A 394 11.38 8.17 -18.96
CA LEU A 394 10.87 8.70 -17.69
C LEU A 394 11.88 8.61 -16.54
N VAL A 395 12.99 7.88 -16.76
CA VAL A 395 14.06 7.67 -15.79
C VAL A 395 15.42 8.16 -16.31
N GLN A 396 15.40 9.08 -17.28
CA GLN A 396 16.59 9.79 -17.75
C GLN A 396 16.82 11.07 -16.92
N GLY A 397 18.08 11.52 -16.87
CA GLY A 397 18.44 12.83 -16.28
C GLY A 397 19.00 12.79 -14.86
N GLY A 398 19.22 11.61 -14.29
CA GLY A 398 19.82 11.43 -12.97
C GLY A 398 18.89 11.82 -11.82
N VAL A 399 19.47 12.06 -10.64
CA VAL A 399 18.73 12.44 -9.43
C VAL A 399 19.03 13.90 -9.11
N LYS A 400 17.99 14.72 -8.95
CA LYS A 400 18.10 16.10 -8.50
C LYS A 400 17.45 16.26 -7.13
N ILE A 401 18.18 16.84 -6.19
CA ILE A 401 17.73 17.01 -4.81
C ILE A 401 17.66 18.50 -4.48
N TYR A 402 16.48 18.95 -4.09
CA TYR A 402 16.17 20.29 -3.63
C TYR A 402 15.90 20.29 -2.12
N VAL A 403 15.89 21.47 -1.53
CA VAL A 403 15.44 21.69 -0.15
C VAL A 403 14.17 22.52 -0.18
N ASP A 404 13.09 21.98 0.40
CA ASP A 404 11.80 22.67 0.49
C ASP A 404 11.79 23.72 1.60
N ALA A 405 10.93 24.73 1.47
CA ALA A 405 10.77 25.78 2.47
C ALA A 405 10.40 25.24 3.85
N SER A 406 9.57 24.18 3.90
CA SER A 406 9.19 23.54 5.16
C SER A 406 10.38 22.88 5.88
N PHE A 407 11.38 22.40 5.14
CA PHE A 407 12.59 21.83 5.72
C PHE A 407 13.48 22.91 6.32
N LEU A 408 13.63 24.03 5.61
CA LEU A 408 14.37 25.19 6.11
C LEU A 408 13.76 25.72 7.40
N GLU A 409 12.42 25.91 7.42
CA GLU A 409 11.69 26.35 8.59
C GLU A 409 11.85 25.39 9.77
N ALA A 410 11.66 24.08 9.54
CA ALA A 410 11.75 23.06 10.58
C ALA A 410 13.16 22.94 11.20
N ASN A 411 14.20 23.39 10.49
CA ASN A 411 15.58 23.35 10.93
C ASN A 411 16.17 24.74 11.28
N CYS A 412 15.33 25.79 11.31
CA CYS A 412 15.73 27.17 11.59
C CYS A 412 16.81 27.70 10.63
N LEU A 413 16.64 27.45 9.33
CA LEU A 413 17.54 27.88 8.27
C LEU A 413 16.84 28.91 7.36
N ASP A 414 17.58 29.94 6.93
CA ASP A 414 17.03 30.98 6.03
C ASP A 414 17.17 30.61 4.55
N SER A 415 18.17 29.78 4.19
CA SER A 415 18.45 29.39 2.81
C SER A 415 19.27 28.09 2.73
N PRO A 416 19.27 27.39 1.58
CA PRO A 416 20.13 26.23 1.35
C PRO A 416 21.60 26.59 1.08
N ALA A 417 21.97 27.88 1.11
CA ALA A 417 23.32 28.32 0.77
C ALA A 417 24.37 27.74 1.74
N GLY A 418 25.41 27.12 1.18
CA GLY A 418 26.49 26.50 1.95
C GLY A 418 26.16 25.12 2.51
N MET A 419 24.92 24.64 2.39
CA MET A 419 24.58 23.26 2.72
C MET A 419 25.24 22.29 1.72
N GLN A 420 25.36 21.03 2.14
CA GLN A 420 25.90 19.95 1.32
C GLN A 420 25.08 18.68 1.49
N ILE A 421 25.22 17.76 0.55
CA ILE A 421 24.74 16.39 0.65
C ILE A 421 25.95 15.47 0.68
N ALA A 422 26.02 14.62 1.72
CA ALA A 422 27.01 13.55 1.82
C ALA A 422 26.39 12.26 1.27
N LEU A 423 26.73 11.92 0.03
CA LEU A 423 26.22 10.75 -0.68
C LEU A 423 27.01 9.50 -0.30
N GLN A 424 26.32 8.42 0.09
CA GLN A 424 26.91 7.10 0.23
C GLN A 424 27.00 6.40 -1.12
N VAL A 425 28.22 6.03 -1.51
CA VAL A 425 28.51 5.34 -2.76
C VAL A 425 29.22 4.03 -2.45
N TRP A 426 28.75 2.95 -3.05
CA TRP A 426 29.46 1.68 -3.02
C TRP A 426 30.40 1.57 -4.21
N LYS A 427 31.71 1.51 -3.93
CA LYS A 427 32.75 1.43 -4.97
C LYS A 427 33.83 0.44 -4.57
N ASP A 428 34.19 -0.46 -5.49
CA ASP A 428 35.26 -1.47 -5.30
C ASP A 428 35.13 -2.30 -4.02
N GLY A 429 33.90 -2.59 -3.59
CA GLY A 429 33.61 -3.39 -2.38
C GLY A 429 33.76 -2.61 -1.06
N LYS A 430 33.86 -1.29 -1.11
CA LYS A 430 33.87 -0.40 0.05
C LYS A 430 32.81 0.68 -0.09
N GLU A 431 32.32 1.11 1.06
CA GLU A 431 31.47 2.28 1.17
C GLU A 431 32.34 3.54 1.24
N GLU A 432 32.12 4.46 0.31
CA GLU A 432 32.76 5.77 0.24
C GLU A 432 31.69 6.85 0.37
N THR A 433 32.05 7.98 0.98
CA THR A 433 31.17 9.15 1.08
C THR A 433 31.69 10.23 0.15
N MET A 434 30.80 10.82 -0.65
CA MET A 434 31.11 11.91 -1.57
C MET A 434 30.22 13.11 -1.28
N ASP A 435 30.82 14.28 -1.06
CA ASP A 435 30.10 15.50 -0.72
C ASP A 435 29.76 16.32 -1.98
N PHE A 436 28.52 16.78 -2.05
CA PHE A 436 28.01 17.63 -3.12
C PHE A 436 27.38 18.89 -2.55
N ALA A 437 27.86 20.05 -2.98
CA ALA A 437 27.29 21.34 -2.55
C ALA A 437 26.04 21.68 -3.36
N PHE A 438 25.05 22.29 -2.69
CA PHE A 438 23.89 22.87 -3.38
C PHE A 438 24.34 24.03 -4.27
N ASN A 439 23.85 24.06 -5.50
CA ASN A 439 24.12 25.13 -6.45
C ASN A 439 23.34 26.42 -6.09
N SER A 440 23.49 27.48 -6.90
CA SER A 440 22.81 28.76 -6.67
C SER A 440 21.28 28.68 -6.71
N GLU A 441 20.72 27.60 -7.23
CA GLU A 441 19.27 27.33 -7.28
C GLU A 441 18.80 26.43 -6.13
N GLY A 442 19.69 26.10 -5.19
CA GLY A 442 19.38 25.21 -4.06
C GLY A 442 19.22 23.74 -4.48
N CYS A 443 19.95 23.31 -5.51
CA CYS A 443 19.87 21.96 -6.07
C CYS A 443 21.22 21.23 -6.06
N VAL A 444 21.21 19.94 -5.74
CA VAL A 444 22.30 19.00 -5.98
C VAL A 444 21.89 18.09 -7.14
N GLU A 445 22.71 18.07 -8.20
CA GLU A 445 22.52 17.17 -9.33
C GLU A 445 23.49 15.99 -9.24
N LEU A 446 22.95 14.78 -9.16
CA LEU A 446 23.69 13.54 -9.09
C LEU A 446 23.53 12.81 -10.42
N ALA A 447 24.63 12.60 -11.14
CA ALA A 447 24.69 11.77 -12.33
C ALA A 447 24.67 10.27 -11.96
N LEU A 448 23.66 9.88 -11.18
CA LEU A 448 23.44 8.51 -10.74
C LEU A 448 22.46 7.83 -11.70
N ASP A 449 22.76 6.58 -12.03
CA ASP A 449 21.92 5.80 -12.93
C ASP A 449 20.59 5.39 -12.28
N PHE A 450 20.48 5.37 -10.94
CA PHE A 450 19.29 4.83 -10.30
C PHE A 450 18.92 5.36 -8.90
N ALA A 451 19.72 5.11 -7.86
CA ALA A 451 19.35 5.37 -6.46
C ALA A 451 20.42 6.15 -5.69
N ALA A 452 20.02 6.87 -4.65
CA ALA A 452 20.88 7.66 -3.79
C ALA A 452 20.50 7.46 -2.31
N THR A 453 21.48 7.18 -1.47
CA THR A 453 21.37 7.24 0.00
C THR A 453 22.30 8.32 0.49
N PHE A 454 21.81 9.27 1.29
CA PHE A 454 22.61 10.44 1.64
C PHE A 454 22.23 11.05 2.98
N GLN A 455 23.12 11.90 3.51
CA GLN A 455 22.86 12.81 4.62
C GLN A 455 22.85 14.25 4.13
N VAL A 456 22.15 15.11 4.85
CA VAL A 456 22.15 16.56 4.60
C VAL A 456 23.03 17.22 5.64
N LEU A 457 23.99 18.04 5.20
CA LEU A 457 24.93 18.75 6.06
C LEU A 457 24.67 20.25 6.03
N ARG A 458 24.78 20.89 7.18
CA ARG A 458 24.81 22.35 7.33
C ARG A 458 26.13 22.92 6.81
N ALA A 459 26.17 24.25 6.65
CA ALA A 459 27.38 24.96 6.20
C ALA A 459 28.58 24.84 7.16
N ASP A 460 28.34 24.53 8.44
CA ASP A 460 29.37 24.24 9.45
C ASP A 460 29.75 22.75 9.53
N GLY A 461 29.14 21.90 8.70
CA GLY A 461 29.35 20.45 8.67
C GLY A 461 28.49 19.64 9.64
N GLU A 462 27.58 20.28 10.39
CA GLU A 462 26.65 19.55 11.27
C GLU A 462 25.61 18.76 10.44
N GLU A 463 25.42 17.48 10.79
CA GLU A 463 24.44 16.61 10.16
C GLU A 463 22.99 16.98 10.53
N LEU A 464 22.11 17.01 9.53
CA LEU A 464 20.67 17.13 9.67
C LEU A 464 20.02 15.76 9.42
N PRO A 465 19.88 14.90 10.44
CA PRO A 465 19.38 13.55 10.25
C PRO A 465 17.94 13.54 9.76
N CYS A 466 17.64 12.63 8.84
CA CYS A 466 16.29 12.35 8.39
C CYS A 466 15.47 11.76 9.55
N LYS A 467 14.55 12.52 10.16
CA LYS A 467 13.72 12.00 11.26
C LYS A 467 12.64 11.03 10.80
N ALA A 468 12.39 10.95 9.49
CA ALA A 468 11.49 9.97 8.90
C ALA A 468 12.17 8.60 8.69
N SER A 469 13.50 8.52 8.78
CA SER A 469 14.26 7.28 8.70
C SER A 469 14.93 6.98 10.04
N LYS A 470 14.88 5.73 10.49
CA LYS A 470 15.46 5.33 11.79
C LYS A 470 16.98 5.44 11.83
N ASP A 471 17.65 5.18 10.71
CA ASP A 471 19.10 5.29 10.57
C ASP A 471 19.57 6.72 10.23
N GLY A 472 18.64 7.68 10.11
CA GLY A 472 18.93 9.07 9.84
C GLY A 472 19.29 9.40 8.39
N PHE A 473 19.26 8.43 7.47
CA PHE A 473 19.56 8.66 6.05
C PHE A 473 18.33 9.03 5.23
N TYR A 474 18.55 9.88 4.23
CA TYR A 474 17.59 10.15 3.16
C TYR A 474 17.81 9.16 2.02
N ARG A 475 16.72 8.72 1.39
CA ARG A 475 16.76 7.72 0.31
C ARG A 475 15.90 8.15 -0.87
N VAL A 476 16.48 8.03 -2.04
CA VAL A 476 15.80 8.15 -3.34
C VAL A 476 16.12 6.89 -4.13
N TYR A 477 15.10 6.29 -4.75
CA TYR A 477 15.25 5.00 -5.42
C TYR A 477 15.25 5.08 -6.94
N PHE A 478 14.85 6.22 -7.52
CA PHE A 478 14.70 6.40 -8.97
C PHE A 478 15.28 7.74 -9.42
N PRO A 479 15.65 7.87 -10.70
CA PRO A 479 15.93 9.16 -11.32
C PRO A 479 14.70 10.07 -11.31
N GLY A 480 14.93 11.36 -11.07
CA GLY A 480 13.88 12.36 -10.95
C GLY A 480 14.28 13.57 -10.11
N ASP A 481 13.31 14.47 -9.96
CA ASP A 481 13.40 15.65 -9.11
C ASP A 481 12.76 15.37 -7.74
N TYR A 482 13.48 15.67 -6.67
CA TYR A 482 13.07 15.40 -5.30
C TYR A 482 13.34 16.57 -4.38
N ALA A 483 12.44 16.86 -3.46
CA ALA A 483 12.64 17.88 -2.43
C ALA A 483 12.67 17.24 -1.03
N VAL A 484 13.67 17.62 -0.23
CA VAL A 484 13.69 17.30 1.20
C VAL A 484 12.76 18.28 1.92
N ALA A 485 11.75 17.76 2.61
CA ALA A 485 10.67 18.54 3.24
C ALA A 485 10.51 18.23 4.74
N GLY A 486 10.05 19.22 5.48
CA GLY A 486 9.80 19.14 6.91
C GLY A 486 10.99 18.60 7.71
N LEU A 487 10.77 17.50 8.44
CA LEU A 487 11.79 16.91 9.30
C LEU A 487 12.49 15.67 8.69
N GLY A 488 12.23 15.33 7.43
CA GLY A 488 12.79 14.11 6.86
C GLY A 488 12.07 13.53 5.63
N TYR A 489 11.07 14.20 5.08
CA TYR A 489 10.27 13.63 4.01
C TYR A 489 10.89 13.90 2.64
N ILE A 490 10.90 12.89 1.77
CA ILE A 490 11.27 13.05 0.36
C ILE A 490 9.99 13.21 -0.46
N LYS A 491 9.80 14.38 -1.04
CA LYS A 491 8.69 14.71 -1.92
C LYS A 491 9.13 14.61 -3.39
N ASN A 492 8.24 14.17 -4.27
CA ASN A 492 8.46 14.18 -5.72
C ASN A 492 8.23 15.60 -6.26
N GLY A 493 9.16 16.10 -7.07
CA GLY A 493 9.18 17.46 -7.60
C GLY A 493 10.02 18.44 -6.77
N LYS A 494 9.99 19.71 -7.19
CA LYS A 494 10.67 20.84 -6.54
C LYS A 494 9.87 21.42 -5.38
#